data_AF-A0A838B8P1-F1
#
_entry.id   AF-A0A838B8P1-F1
#
_cell.length_a   1.000
_cell.length_b   1.000
_cell.length_c   1.000
_cell.angle_alpha   90.00
_cell.angle_beta   90.00
_cell.angle_gamma   90.00
#
_symmetry.space_group_name_H-M   'P 1'
#
loop_
_entity.id
_entity.type
_entity.pdbx_description
1 polymer ?
#
loop_
_entity_poly.entity_id
_entity_poly.type
_entity_poly.pdbx_seq_one_letter_code
_entity_poly.pdbx_strand_id
1 'polypeptide(L)'
;MLVATDDAISAAVLAGRGADAQILGVIDAANKIGAQIGVTSLGRAVQFVANASVLGYDVRGAMVFYGERETPSLRMWDCEQLWALYGSALLEP
;
A
#
# COMPACT_ATOMS: atom_id res chain seq x y z
N MET A 1 -11.24 -7.59 15.30
CA MET A 1 -12.12 -6.50 14.86
C MET A 1 -11.67 -6.13 13.45
N LEU A 2 -12.37 -6.62 12.42
CA LEU A 2 -12.13 -6.22 11.03
C LEU A 2 -12.71 -4.81 10.88
N VAL A 3 -11.86 -3.78 10.94
CA VAL A 3 -12.25 -2.44 10.47
C VAL A 3 -12.43 -2.60 8.97
N ALA A 4 -13.64 -2.42 8.46
CA ALA A 4 -13.87 -2.34 7.03
C ALA A 4 -13.12 -1.11 6.53
N THR A 5 -12.23 -1.26 5.54
CA THR A 5 -11.80 -0.10 4.76
C THR A 5 -13.07 0.57 4.26
N ASP A 6 -13.19 1.89 4.44
CA ASP A 6 -14.37 2.62 3.98
C ASP A 6 -14.63 2.29 2.50
N ASP A 7 -15.89 2.03 2.16
CA ASP A 7 -16.29 1.60 0.80
C ASP A 7 -15.82 2.62 -0.25
N ALA A 8 -15.78 3.91 0.12
CA ALA A 8 -15.27 4.97 -0.75
C ALA A 8 -13.75 4.89 -0.96
N ILE A 9 -12.96 4.52 0.06
CA ILE A 9 -11.51 4.30 -0.08
C ILE A 9 -11.25 3.12 -1.00
N SER A 10 -11.97 2.02 -0.80
CA SER A 10 -11.83 0.82 -1.63
C SER A 10 -12.14 1.09 -3.10
N ALA A 11 -13.23 1.83 -3.38
CA ALA A 11 -13.60 2.23 -4.73
C ALA A 11 -12.57 3.20 -5.35
N ALA A 12 -12.08 4.17 -4.59
CA ALA A 12 -11.06 5.11 -5.04
C ALA A 12 -9.74 4.42 -5.37
N VAL A 13 -9.30 3.48 -4.53
CA VAL A 13 -8.08 2.69 -4.75
C VAL A 13 -8.23 1.81 -6.00
N LEU A 14 -9.37 1.14 -6.18
CA LEU A 14 -9.60 0.34 -7.38
C LEU A 14 -9.60 1.20 -8.64
N ALA A 15 -10.27 2.34 -8.64
CA ALA A 15 -10.30 3.27 -9.77
C ALA A 15 -8.91 3.86 -10.07
N GLY A 16 -8.14 4.16 -9.02
CA GLY A 16 -6.82 4.76 -9.10
C GLY A 16 -5.64 3.77 -9.12
N ARG A 17 -5.88 2.46 -9.20
CA ARG A 17 -4.85 1.41 -9.03
C ARG A 17 -3.64 1.54 -9.95
N GLY A 18 -3.83 2.14 -11.13
CA GLY A 18 -2.78 2.40 -12.11
C GLY A 18 -2.01 3.73 -11.89
N ALA A 19 -2.51 4.62 -11.03
CA ALA A 19 -1.89 5.91 -10.76
C ALA A 19 -0.60 5.77 -9.96
N ASP A 20 0.28 6.77 -10.06
CA ASP A 20 1.52 6.80 -9.31
C ASP A 20 1.27 6.88 -7.79
N ALA A 21 2.09 6.13 -7.06
CA ALA A 21 2.09 6.07 -5.62
C ALA A 21 3.52 6.03 -5.06
N GLN A 22 3.68 6.62 -3.89
CA GLN A 22 4.93 6.66 -3.15
C GLN A 22 4.79 5.93 -1.81
N ILE A 23 5.75 5.08 -1.50
CA ILE A 23 5.81 4.36 -0.22
C ILE A 23 6.91 4.97 0.64
N LEU A 24 6.56 5.43 1.84
CA LEU A 24 7.50 5.98 2.81
C LEU A 24 7.43 5.19 4.12
N GLY A 25 8.53 5.19 4.90
CA GLY A 25 8.56 4.58 6.23
C GLY A 25 8.78 3.07 6.26
N VAL A 26 9.30 2.50 5.18
CA VAL A 26 9.68 1.07 5.10
C VAL A 26 11.07 0.87 5.69
N ILE A 27 11.24 -0.15 6.52
CA ILE A 27 12.52 -0.52 7.13
C ILE A 27 12.95 -1.90 6.63
N ASP A 28 14.18 -2.04 6.16
CA ASP A 28 14.80 -3.34 5.92
C ASP A 28 14.98 -4.06 7.26
N ALA A 29 14.33 -5.21 7.44
CA ALA A 29 14.31 -5.88 8.73
C ALA A 29 15.66 -6.55 9.07
N ALA A 30 16.50 -6.86 8.09
CA ALA A 30 17.81 -7.47 8.30
C ALA A 30 18.85 -6.43 8.73
N ASN A 31 18.87 -5.29 8.05
CA ASN A 31 19.86 -4.24 8.21
C ASN A 31 19.41 -3.12 9.16
N LYS A 32 18.12 -3.07 9.51
CA LYS A 32 17.50 -2.04 10.37
C LYS A 32 17.68 -0.62 9.84
N ILE A 33 17.70 -0.47 8.51
CA ILE A 33 17.83 0.81 7.81
C ILE A 33 16.56 1.14 7.03
N GLY A 34 16.33 2.42 6.78
CA GLY A 34 15.25 2.86 5.89
C GLY A 34 15.46 2.34 4.48
N ALA A 35 14.45 1.65 3.95
CA ALA A 35 14.42 1.20 2.57
C ALA A 35 13.81 2.29 1.68
N GLN A 36 14.53 2.69 0.64
CA GLN A 36 13.99 3.59 -0.38
C GLN A 36 13.24 2.77 -1.42
N ILE A 37 11.93 2.96 -1.47
CA ILE A 37 11.08 2.34 -2.49
C ILE A 37 10.80 3.39 -3.56
N GLY A 38 11.07 3.04 -4.82
CA GLY A 38 10.77 3.92 -5.96
C GLY A 38 9.28 4.17 -6.12
N VAL A 39 8.94 5.20 -6.89
CA VAL A 39 7.55 5.45 -7.32
C VAL A 39 7.07 4.24 -8.13
N THR A 40 5.86 3.79 -7.85
CA THR A 40 5.22 2.64 -8.52
C THR A 40 3.72 2.88 -8.62
N SER A 41 2.98 2.06 -9.39
CA SER A 41 1.53 2.13 -9.39
C SER A 41 0.92 1.83 -8.01
N LEU A 42 -0.22 2.45 -7.70
CA LEU A 42 -0.93 2.29 -6.44
C LEU A 42 -1.21 0.82 -6.11
N GLY A 43 -1.66 0.03 -7.09
CA GLY A 43 -1.90 -1.40 -6.90
C GLY A 43 -0.64 -2.18 -6.51
N ARG A 44 0.52 -1.85 -7.12
CA ARG A 44 1.81 -2.44 -6.74
C ARG A 44 2.29 -1.96 -5.37
N ALA A 45 2.01 -0.71 -5.01
CA ALA A 45 2.33 -0.21 -3.68
C ALA A 45 1.53 -0.95 -2.59
N VAL A 46 0.23 -1.14 -2.81
CA VAL A 46 -0.63 -1.94 -1.93
C VAL A 46 -0.12 -3.38 -1.83
N GLN A 47 0.18 -4.02 -2.96
CA GLN A 47 0.75 -5.37 -2.99
C GLN A 47 2.06 -5.44 -2.18
N PHE A 48 2.97 -4.49 -2.39
CA PHE A 48 4.26 -4.47 -1.70
C PHE A 48 4.05 -4.41 -0.19
N VAL A 49 3.27 -3.45 0.31
CA VAL A 49 3.06 -3.27 1.75
C VAL A 49 2.35 -4.49 2.35
N ALA A 50 1.33 -5.04 1.68
CA ALA A 50 0.60 -6.21 2.15
C ALA A 50 1.47 -7.48 2.25
N ASN A 51 2.51 -7.60 1.42
CA ASN A 51 3.40 -8.77 1.38
C ASN A 51 4.79 -8.49 2.00
N ALA A 52 5.00 -7.30 2.57
CA ALA A 52 6.32 -6.82 2.97
C ALA A 52 7.01 -7.69 4.03
N SER A 53 6.25 -8.29 4.95
CA SER A 53 6.79 -9.19 5.97
C SER A 53 7.46 -10.43 5.37
N VAL A 54 6.91 -10.96 4.26
CA VAL A 54 7.49 -12.08 3.51
C VAL A 54 8.77 -11.66 2.78
N LEU A 55 8.84 -10.39 2.37
CA LEU A 55 9.97 -9.80 1.67
C LEU A 55 11.10 -9.30 2.60
N GLY A 56 10.95 -9.48 3.92
CA GLY A 56 11.97 -9.04 4.90
C GLY A 56 11.94 -7.55 5.20
N TYR A 57 10.80 -6.88 5.00
CA TYR A 57 10.60 -5.48 5.35
C TYR A 57 9.66 -5.32 6.55
N ASP A 58 9.98 -4.39 7.44
CA ASP A 58 9.08 -3.89 8.47
C ASP A 58 8.34 -2.65 7.93
N VAL A 59 7.02 -2.79 7.78
CA VAL A 59 6.11 -1.77 7.23
C VAL A 59 5.12 -1.25 8.26
N ARG A 60 5.34 -1.49 9.56
CA ARG A 60 4.43 -1.00 10.60
C ARG A 60 4.29 0.53 10.61
N GLY A 61 5.34 1.23 10.18
CA GLY A 61 5.35 2.69 9.98
C GLY A 61 5.07 3.14 8.55
N ALA A 62 4.81 2.22 7.62
CA ALA A 62 4.71 2.55 6.21
C ALA A 62 3.43 3.35 5.88
N MET A 63 3.57 4.26 4.93
CA MET A 63 2.48 5.04 4.35
C MET A 63 2.57 5.00 2.83
N VAL A 64 1.44 4.75 2.18
CA VAL A 64 1.30 4.85 0.74
C VAL A 64 0.55 6.13 0.40
N PHE A 65 1.23 7.05 -0.29
CA PHE A 65 0.64 8.28 -0.81
C PHE A 65 0.27 8.09 -2.27
N TYR A 66 -0.92 8.53 -2.65
CA TYR A 66 -1.46 8.39 -4.00
C TYR A 66 -2.47 9.52 -4.27
N GLY A 67 -2.75 9.78 -5.54
CA GLY A 67 -3.70 10.82 -5.93
C GLY A 67 -3.26 12.22 -5.51
N GLU A 68 -4.23 13.07 -5.21
CA GLU A 68 -4.02 14.46 -4.81
C GLU A 68 -3.59 14.60 -3.34
N ARG A 69 -3.03 15.76 -2.97
CA ARG A 69 -2.47 16.03 -1.62
C ARG A 69 -3.45 15.82 -0.47
N GLU A 70 -4.76 15.94 -0.70
CA GLU A 70 -5.80 15.75 0.30
C GLU A 70 -6.28 14.30 0.41
N THR A 71 -5.81 13.42 -0.47
CA THR A 71 -6.15 11.99 -0.43
C THR A 71 -5.53 11.36 0.82
N PRO A 72 -6.32 10.69 1.67
CA PRO A 72 -5.79 9.97 2.81
C PRO A 72 -4.77 8.91 2.38
N SER A 73 -3.61 8.88 3.02
CA SER A 73 -2.61 7.84 2.77
C SER A 73 -3.07 6.50 3.32
N LEU A 74 -2.69 5.42 2.64
CA LEU A 74 -2.97 4.06 3.11
C LEU A 74 -1.91 3.63 4.12
N ARG A 75 -2.36 3.01 5.21
CA ARG A 75 -1.50 2.36 6.21
C ARG A 75 -1.38 0.88 5.91
N MET A 76 -0.50 0.19 6.64
CA MET A 76 -0.28 -1.25 6.51
C MET A 76 -1.59 -2.05 6.52
N TRP A 77 -2.46 -1.81 7.52
CA TRP A 77 -3.73 -2.53 7.65
C TRP A 77 -4.68 -2.28 6.47
N ASP A 78 -4.73 -1.05 5.95
CA ASP A 78 -5.54 -0.74 4.76
C ASP A 78 -5.02 -1.53 3.56
N CYS A 79 -3.70 -1.57 3.37
CA CYS A 79 -3.08 -2.30 2.26
C CYS A 79 -3.32 -3.82 2.36
N GLU A 80 -3.20 -4.40 3.56
CA GLU A 80 -3.49 -5.82 3.80
C GLU A 80 -4.95 -6.16 3.47
N GLN A 81 -5.88 -5.31 3.90
CA GLN A 81 -7.30 -5.52 3.64
C GLN A 81 -7.66 -5.36 2.18
N LEU A 82 -7.17 -4.31 1.52
CA LEU A 82 -7.37 -4.08 0.09
C LEU A 82 -6.79 -5.23 -0.74
N TRP A 83 -5.61 -5.74 -0.38
CA TRP A 83 -5.01 -6.90 -1.03
C TRP A 83 -5.82 -8.18 -0.78
N ALA A 84 -6.36 -8.39 0.42
CA ALA A 84 -7.21 -9.52 0.73
C ALA A 84 -8.56 -9.49 -0.01
N LEU A 85 -9.13 -8.31 -0.25
CA LEU A 85 -10.41 -8.13 -0.93
C LEU A 85 -10.29 -8.23 -2.46
N TYR A 86 -9.26 -7.62 -3.04
CA TYR A 86 -9.17 -7.42 -4.49
C TYR A 86 -8.01 -8.17 -5.15
N GLY A 87 -6.95 -8.47 -4.40
CA GLY A 87 -5.79 -9.22 -4.88
C GLY A 87 -5.28 -8.72 -6.23
N SER A 88 -5.17 -9.63 -7.20
CA SER A 88 -4.66 -9.32 -8.55
C SER A 88 -5.46 -8.28 -9.31
N ALA A 89 -6.72 -8.01 -8.97
CA ALA A 89 -7.51 -6.97 -9.63
C ALA A 89 -6.89 -5.57 -9.44
N LEU A 90 -6.11 -5.36 -8.37
CA LEU A 90 -5.33 -4.13 -8.18
C LEU A 90 -4.16 -3.99 -9.17
N LEU A 91 -3.73 -5.08 -9.79
CA LEU A 91 -2.60 -5.11 -10.72
C LEU A 91 -3.03 -5.05 -12.19
N GLU A 92 -4.34 -5.14 -12.44
CA GLU A 92 -4.88 -5.03 -13.79
C GLU A 92 -4.73 -3.60 -14.31
N PRO A 93 -4.39 -3.43 -15.60
CA PRO A 93 -4.25 -2.11 -16.22
C PRO A 93 -5.55 -1.29 -16.20
#